data_AF-V9H4Z0-F1
#
_entry.id   AF-V9H4Z0-F1
#
_cell.length_a   1.000
_cell.length_b   1.000
_cell.length_c   1.000
_cell.angle_alpha   90.00
_cell.angle_beta   90.00
_cell.angle_gamma   90.00
#
_symmetry.space_group_name_H-M   'P 1'
#
loop_
_entity.id
_entity.type
_entity.pdbx_description
1 polymer ?
#
loop_
_entity_poly.entity_id
_entity_poly.type
_entity_poly.pdbx_seq_one_letter_code
_entity_poly.pdbx_strand_id
1 'polypeptide(L)' 'MGKKDELEQKLIKLKLEKRELVLAGKNTSRIDELIKEVEVALKEVNEFCNSENI' A
#
# COMPACT_ATOMS: atom_id res chain seq x y z
N MET A 1 -10.61 -10.69 9.07
CA MET A 1 -9.57 -10.05 8.25
C MET A 1 -9.43 -8.64 8.76
N GLY A 2 -8.24 -8.26 9.23
CA GLY A 2 -8.02 -6.98 9.88
C GLY A 2 -7.75 -5.86 8.88
N LYS A 3 -7.88 -4.59 9.32
CA LYS A 3 -7.53 -3.41 8.51
C LYS A 3 -6.11 -3.48 7.93
N LYS A 4 -5.17 -4.10 8.67
CA LYS A 4 -3.79 -4.35 8.21
C LYS A 4 -3.76 -5.30 7.01
N ASP A 5 -4.45 -6.44 7.10
CA ASP A 5 -4.51 -7.44 6.02
C ASP A 5 -5.09 -6.83 4.73
N GLU A 6 -6.12 -5.98 4.85
CA GLU A 6 -6.73 -5.29 3.71
C GLU A 6 -5.75 -4.32 3.03
N LEU A 7 -4.99 -3.57 3.82
CA LEU A 7 -3.96 -2.66 3.32
C LEU A 7 -2.79 -3.40 2.65
N GLU A 8 -2.36 -4.53 3.22
CA GLU A 8 -1.32 -5.38 2.63
C GLU A 8 -1.77 -5.98 1.29
N GLN A 9 -3.01 -6.48 1.22
CA GLN A 9 -3.57 -6.97 -0.04
C GLN A 9 -3.71 -5.86 -1.09
N LYS A 10 -4.16 -4.67 -0.68
CA LYS A 10 -4.23 -3.51 -1.56
C LYS A 10 -2.86 -3.12 -2.11
N LEU A 11 -1.82 -3.14 -1.26
CA LEU A 11 -0.45 -2.85 -1.67
C LEU A 11 0.07 -3.85 -2.72
N ILE A 12 -0.19 -5.14 -2.52
CA ILE A 12 0.18 -6.19 -3.48
C ILE A 12 -0.49 -5.93 -4.83
N LYS A 13 -1.80 -5.67 -4.83
CA LYS A 13 -2.56 -5.38 -6.05
C LYS A 13 -1.99 -4.18 -6.81
N LEU A 14 -1.73 -3.07 -6.11
CA LEU A 14 -1.17 -1.86 -6.72
C LEU A 14 0.23 -2.09 -7.32
N LYS A 15 1.08 -2.90 -6.67
CA LYS A 15 2.40 -3.26 -7.20
C LYS A 15 2.31 -4.12 -8.47
N LEU A 16 1.35 -5.04 -8.53
CA LEU A 16 1.10 -5.84 -9.74
C LEU A 16 0.58 -4.96 -10.88
N GLU A 17 -0.42 -4.11 -10.61
CA GLU A 17 -0.98 -3.18 -11.60
C GLU A 17 0.09 -2.21 -12.13
N LYS A 18 0.95 -1.67 -11.24
CA LYS A 18 2.10 -0.86 -11.64
C LYS A 18 2.98 -1.61 -12.64
N ARG A 19 3.30 -2.88 -12.36
CA ARG A 19 4.15 -3.69 -13.22
C ARG A 19 3.53 -3.88 -14.61
N GLU A 20 2.23 -4.16 -14.67
CA GLU A 20 1.51 -4.28 -15.95
C GLU A 20 1.54 -2.97 -16.74
N LEU A 21 1.32 -1.83 -16.09
CA LEU A 21 1.39 -0.52 -16.73
C LEU A 21 2.79 -0.18 -17.24
N VAL A 22 3.84 -0.45 -16.45
CA VAL A 22 5.24 -0.26 -16.88
C VAL A 22 5.55 -1.14 -18.09
N LEU A 23 5.15 -2.41 -18.08
CA LEU A 23 5.34 -3.32 -19.21
C LEU A 23 4.57 -2.85 -20.46
N ALA A 24 3.42 -2.21 -20.28
CA ALA A 24 2.65 -1.59 -21.35
C ALA A 24 3.17 -0.19 -21.77
N GLY A 25 4.24 0.32 -21.16
CA GLY A 25 4.78 1.66 -21.44
C GLY A 25 3.85 2.80 -21.01
N LYS A 26 2.93 2.55 -20.06
CA LYS A 26 1.95 3.53 -19.58
C LYS A 26 2.47 4.30 -18.37
N ASN A 27 1.90 5.49 -18.16
CA ASN A 27 2.17 6.30 -16.98
C ASN A 27 1.68 5.58 -15.70
N THR A 28 2.52 5.58 -14.65
CA THR A 28 2.22 4.98 -13.35
C THR A 28 2.17 5.97 -12.20
N SER A 29 2.28 7.27 -12.45
CA SER A 29 2.39 8.31 -11.42
C SER A 29 1.24 8.23 -10.42
N ARG A 30 0.03 7.94 -10.89
CA ARG A 30 -1.14 7.75 -10.01
C ARG A 30 -1.04 6.50 -9.13
N ILE A 31 -0.51 5.41 -9.66
CA ILE A 31 -0.29 4.19 -8.87
C ILE A 31 0.81 4.40 -7.85
N ASP A 32 1.85 5.17 -8.19
CA ASP A 32 2.92 5.53 -7.27
C ASP A 32 2.42 6.34 -6.07
N GLU A 33 1.51 7.29 -6.28
CA GLU A 33 0.84 8.02 -5.20
C GLU A 33 0.00 7.09 -4.32
N LEU A 34 -0.81 6.22 -4.92
CA LEU A 34 -1.66 5.28 -4.19
C LEU A 34 -0.85 4.28 -3.38
N ILE A 35 0.30 3.83 -3.88
CA ILE A 35 1.23 2.97 -3.14
C ILE A 35 1.75 3.70 -1.90
N LYS A 36 2.18 4.96 -2.04
CA LYS A 36 2.66 5.77 -0.91
C LYS A 36 1.57 5.97 0.15
N GLU A 37 0.34 6.28 -0.26
CA GLU A 37 -0.79 6.44 0.67
C GLU A 37 -1.03 5.15 1.47
N VAL A 38 -0.98 3.99 0.82
CA VAL A 38 -1.17 2.69 1.50
C VAL A 38 0.01 2.36 2.41
N GLU A 39 1.25 2.68 2.03
CA GLU A 39 2.44 2.50 2.87
C GLU A 39 2.38 3.37 4.14
N VAL A 40 1.90 4.62 4.01
CA VAL A 40 1.68 5.51 5.17
C VAL A 40 0.60 4.94 6.09
N ALA A 41 -0.56 4.53 5.54
CA ALA A 41 -1.62 3.93 6.34
C ALA A 41 -1.18 2.64 7.04
N LEU A 42 -0.38 1.80 6.38
CA LEU A 42 0.21 0.61 7.01
C LEU A 42 1.12 0.98 8.17
N LYS A 43 1.94 2.01 7.99
CA LYS A 43 2.83 2.51 9.04
C LYS A 43 2.04 3.02 10.24
N GLU A 44 1.00 3.82 10.02
CA GLU A 44 0.12 4.33 11.08
C GLU A 44 -0.58 3.19 11.83
N VAL A 45 -1.11 2.20 11.13
CA VAL A 45 -1.72 1.01 11.75
C VAL A 45 -0.70 0.24 12.59
N ASN A 46 0.54 0.13 12.11
CA ASN A 46 1.60 -0.59 12.80
C ASN A 46 2.16 0.19 14.01
N GLU A 47 2.21 1.53 13.93
CA GLU A 47 2.61 2.42 15.03
C GLU A 47 1.54 2.51 16.12
N PHE A 48 0.25 2.57 15.74
CA PHE A 48 -0.86 2.55 16.69
C PHE A 48 -0.89 1.27 17.54
N CYS A 49 -0.57 0.12 16.95
CA CYS A 49 -0.45 -1.14 17.69
C CYS A 49 0.77 -1.20 18.65
N ASN A 50 1.78 -0.34 18.48
CA ASN A 50 2.95 -0.29 19.36
C ASN A 50 2.79 0.69 20.53
N SER A 51 1.84 1.63 20.44
CA SER A 51 1.58 2.62 21.51
C SER A 51 0.71 2.12 22.66
N GLU A 52 0.05 0.96 22.54
CA GLU A 52 -0.80 0.37 23.60
C GLU A 52 -0.04 -0.61 24.53
N ASN A 53 1.28 -0.73 24.39
CA ASN A 53 2.13 -1.66 25.16
C ASN A 53 3.07 -0.96 26.18
N ILE A 54 2.80 0.29 26.58
CA ILE A 54 3.53 1.02 27.64
C ILE A 54 2.60 1.28 28.82
#